data_AF-E0WHE3-F1
#
_entry.id   AF-E0WHE3-F1
#
_cell.length_a   1.000
_cell.length_b   1.000
_cell.length_c   1.000
_cell.angle_alpha   90.00
_cell.angle_beta   90.00
_cell.angle_gamma   90.00
#
_symmetry.space_group_name_H-M   'P 1'
#
loop_
_entity.id
_entity.type
_entity.pdbx_description
1 polymer ?
#
loop_
_entity_poly.entity_id
_entity_poly.type
_entity_poly.pdbx_seq_one_letter_code
_entity_poly.pdbx_strand_id
1 'polypeptide(L)'
;NVAGATPWTADVQTFTAHEDRLVKFAKEGRLGIFGNGYWGNPGYKLTPAQNLVAITHYFQALDIQRHLCQMMTIFGGKDPHPQSLVVGGVTSIIDIKDPAKRALFK
;
A
#
# COMPACT_ATOMS: atom_id res chain seq x y z
N ASN A 1 -1.56 -22.62 7.31
CA ASN A 1 -2.77 -22.48 6.49
C ASN A 1 -3.97 -22.52 7.43
N VAL A 2 -4.36 -21.37 7.99
CA VAL A 2 -5.47 -21.28 8.96
C VAL A 2 -6.70 -20.91 8.14
N ALA A 3 -7.75 -21.74 8.18
CA ALA A 3 -9.01 -21.59 7.42
C ALA A 3 -9.03 -21.97 5.92
N GLY A 4 -8.06 -22.76 5.42
CA GLY A 4 -8.13 -23.33 4.06
C GLY A 4 -7.99 -22.32 2.91
N ALA A 5 -7.69 -21.06 3.22
CA ALA A 5 -7.41 -20.02 2.24
C ALA A 5 -5.92 -19.73 2.17
N THR A 6 -5.37 -19.65 0.96
CA THR A 6 -4.00 -19.17 0.76
C THR A 6 -3.92 -17.70 1.20
N PRO A 7 -3.07 -17.37 2.19
CA PRO A 7 -2.92 -15.99 2.62
C PRO A 7 -2.44 -15.10 1.47
N TRP A 8 -2.83 -13.83 1.48
CA TRP A 8 -2.34 -12.84 0.53
C TRP A 8 -0.82 -12.77 0.58
N THR A 9 -0.15 -13.00 -0.55
CA THR A 9 1.31 -12.99 -0.70
C THR A 9 2.05 -13.94 0.25
N ALA A 10 1.73 -15.23 0.15
CA ALA A 10 2.40 -16.29 0.92
C ALA A 10 3.56 -16.98 0.17
N ASP A 11 4.02 -16.46 -0.95
CA ASP A 11 5.06 -17.08 -1.77
C ASP A 11 6.49 -16.66 -1.36
N VAL A 12 7.43 -17.59 -1.50
CA VAL A 12 8.84 -17.40 -1.11
C VAL A 12 9.51 -16.34 -1.97
N GLN A 13 9.19 -16.30 -3.25
CA GLN A 13 9.80 -15.43 -4.24
C GLN A 13 9.58 -13.95 -3.90
N THR A 14 8.36 -13.59 -3.48
CA THR A 14 8.04 -12.23 -3.06
C THR A 14 8.80 -11.83 -1.81
N PHE A 15 8.87 -12.70 -0.79
CA PHE A 15 9.64 -12.41 0.42
C PHE A 15 11.13 -12.24 0.12
N THR A 16 11.73 -13.10 -0.71
CA THR A 16 13.13 -12.99 -1.12
C THR A 16 13.39 -11.68 -1.88
N ALA A 17 12.53 -11.30 -2.82
CA ALA A 17 12.69 -10.05 -3.57
C ALA A 17 12.62 -8.81 -2.67
N HIS A 18 11.74 -8.80 -1.67
CA HIS A 18 11.65 -7.71 -0.69
C HIS A 18 12.83 -7.68 0.27
N GLU A 19 13.33 -8.83 0.70
CA GLU A 19 14.54 -8.95 1.51
C GLU A 19 15.77 -8.40 0.77
N ASP A 20 15.97 -8.82 -0.49
CA ASP A 20 17.08 -8.35 -1.32
C ASP A 20 17.04 -6.82 -1.51
N ARG A 21 15.85 -6.27 -1.73
CA ARG A 21 15.64 -4.82 -1.83
C ARG A 21 15.99 -4.11 -0.52
N LEU A 22 15.59 -4.66 0.63
CA LEU A 22 15.88 -4.10 1.95
C LEU A 22 17.37 -4.15 2.26
N VAL A 23 18.02 -5.28 1.99
CA VAL A 23 19.47 -5.47 2.18
C VAL A 23 20.25 -4.51 1.30
N LYS A 24 19.88 -4.37 0.01
CA LYS A 24 20.49 -3.39 -0.88
C LYS A 24 20.36 -1.97 -0.34
N PHE A 25 19.15 -1.57 0.06
CA PHE A 25 18.89 -0.25 0.65
C PHE A 25 19.74 0.00 1.90
N ALA A 26 19.83 -0.98 2.80
CA ALA A 26 20.62 -0.87 4.02
C ALA A 26 22.13 -0.75 3.73
N LYS A 27 22.64 -1.51 2.75
CA LYS A 27 24.05 -1.47 2.32
C LYS A 27 24.46 -0.15 1.68
N GLU A 28 23.53 0.59 1.08
CA GLU A 28 23.80 1.92 0.54
C GLU A 28 24.14 2.97 1.63
N GLY A 29 23.85 2.69 2.91
CA GLY A 29 24.17 3.54 4.05
C GLY A 29 23.31 4.82 4.19
N ARG A 30 22.52 5.17 3.17
CA ARG A 30 21.60 6.32 3.18
C ARG A 30 20.20 5.88 3.62
N LEU A 31 20.06 5.60 4.91
CA LEU A 31 18.83 5.06 5.49
C LEU A 31 17.65 6.05 5.57
N GLY A 32 17.88 7.36 5.33
CA GLY A 32 16.83 8.37 5.31
C GLY A 32 15.99 8.37 6.59
N ILE A 33 14.67 8.23 6.45
CA ILE A 33 13.72 8.17 7.57
C ILE A 33 13.96 6.98 8.53
N PHE A 34 14.80 6.00 8.15
CA PHE A 34 15.12 4.82 8.94
C PHE A 34 16.48 4.91 9.66
N GLY A 35 17.24 5.99 9.47
CA GLY A 35 18.64 6.09 9.94
C GLY A 35 18.82 6.02 11.45
N ASN A 36 17.94 6.69 12.22
CA ASN A 36 17.98 6.70 13.69
C ASN A 36 16.81 5.93 14.31
N GLY A 37 16.39 4.83 13.67
CA GLY A 37 15.38 3.95 14.24
C GLY A 37 15.90 3.26 15.51
N TYR A 38 14.97 2.85 16.38
CA TYR A 38 15.29 2.10 17.61
C TYR A 38 15.65 0.63 17.33
N TRP A 39 16.57 0.39 16.40
CA TRP A 39 16.97 -0.95 15.97
C TRP A 39 17.69 -1.68 17.10
N GLY A 40 17.31 -2.94 17.35
CA GLY A 40 17.82 -3.73 18.47
C GLY A 40 17.22 -3.39 19.84
N ASN A 41 16.22 -2.50 19.90
CA ASN A 41 15.55 -2.17 21.16
C ASN A 41 14.93 -3.44 21.79
N PRO A 42 15.15 -3.73 23.09
CA PRO A 42 14.64 -4.93 23.75
C PRO A 42 13.11 -5.00 23.80
N GLY A 43 12.41 -3.90 23.54
CA GLY A 43 10.96 -3.82 23.36
C GLY A 43 10.47 -4.43 22.04
N TYR A 44 11.32 -4.61 21.02
CA TYR A 44 10.94 -5.30 19.79
C TYR A 44 10.92 -6.82 20.00
N LYS A 45 9.73 -7.42 19.85
CA LYS A 45 9.48 -8.83 20.20
C LYS A 45 9.34 -9.77 19.01
N LEU A 46 9.21 -9.22 17.80
CA LEU A 46 9.01 -10.00 16.59
C LEU A 46 10.33 -10.66 16.15
N THR A 47 10.24 -11.89 15.67
CA THR A 47 11.39 -12.58 15.05
C THR A 47 11.76 -11.92 13.72
N PRO A 48 12.99 -12.14 13.19
CA PRO A 48 13.37 -11.61 11.88
C PRO A 48 12.41 -12.01 10.75
N ALA A 49 11.92 -13.26 10.74
CA ALA A 49 10.95 -13.73 9.76
C ALA A 49 9.60 -13.00 9.87
N GLN A 50 9.12 -12.74 11.09
CA GLN A 50 7.89 -11.96 11.30
C GLN A 50 8.05 -10.50 10.90
N ASN A 51 9.23 -9.91 11.14
CA ASN A 51 9.54 -8.56 10.67
C ASN A 51 9.57 -8.49 9.15
N LEU A 52 10.10 -9.51 8.47
CA LEU A 52 10.09 -9.57 7.01
C LEU A 52 8.65 -9.60 6.47
N VAL A 53 7.77 -10.41 7.05
CA VAL A 53 6.34 -10.42 6.69
C VAL A 53 5.71 -9.03 6.88
N ALA A 54 5.98 -8.38 8.01
CA ALA A 54 5.45 -7.05 8.30
C ALA A 54 5.94 -5.99 7.30
N ILE A 55 7.24 -6.01 6.96
CA ILE A 55 7.84 -5.08 5.98
C ILE A 55 7.32 -5.33 4.57
N THR A 56 7.15 -6.60 4.17
CA THR A 56 6.57 -6.94 2.87
C THR A 56 5.16 -6.37 2.74
N HIS A 57 4.30 -6.58 3.74
CA HIS A 57 2.96 -6.01 3.73
C HIS A 57 2.96 -4.48 3.85
N TYR A 58 3.92 -3.89 4.55
CA TYR A 58 4.09 -2.44 4.59
C TYR A 58 4.33 -1.86 3.18
N PHE A 59 5.23 -2.46 2.40
CA PHE A 59 5.47 -2.01 1.03
C PHE A 59 4.25 -2.21 0.12
N GLN A 60 3.56 -3.34 0.23
CA GLN A 60 2.35 -3.57 -0.54
C GLN A 60 1.22 -2.60 -0.16
N ALA A 61 1.09 -2.25 1.12
CA ALA A 61 0.11 -1.29 1.58
C ALA A 61 0.31 0.10 0.94
N LEU A 62 1.55 0.50 0.65
CA LEU A 62 1.84 1.76 -0.06
C LEU A 62 1.32 1.77 -1.51
N ASP A 63 1.32 0.62 -2.18
CA ASP A 63 0.74 0.50 -3.52
C ASP A 63 -0.78 0.40 -3.46
N ILE A 64 -1.32 -0.33 -2.49
CA ILE A 64 -2.76 -0.45 -2.27
C ILE A 64 -3.37 0.92 -1.98
N GLN A 65 -2.80 1.69 -1.05
CA GLN A 65 -3.31 3.03 -0.75
C GLN A 65 -3.31 3.94 -2.00
N ARG A 66 -2.30 3.81 -2.88
CA ARG A 66 -2.24 4.59 -4.13
C ARG A 66 -3.44 4.25 -5.02
N HIS A 67 -3.79 2.98 -5.15
CA HIS A 67 -4.98 2.56 -5.90
C HIS A 67 -6.27 3.08 -5.25
N LEU A 68 -6.38 3.03 -3.92
CA LEU A 68 -7.53 3.59 -3.20
C LEU A 68 -7.68 5.11 -3.46
N CYS A 69 -6.59 5.86 -3.43
CA CYS A 69 -6.61 7.29 -3.77
C CYS A 69 -7.04 7.54 -5.22
N GLN A 70 -6.59 6.70 -6.15
CA GLN A 70 -7.00 6.77 -7.56
C GLN A 70 -8.50 6.50 -7.73
N MET A 71 -9.06 5.53 -7.00
CA MET A 71 -10.51 5.27 -6.99
C MET A 71 -11.30 6.51 -6.61
N MET A 72 -10.91 7.17 -5.51
CA MET A 72 -11.59 8.38 -5.06
C MET A 72 -11.43 9.50 -6.09
N THR A 73 -10.29 9.57 -6.77
CA THR A 73 -10.01 10.59 -7.79
C THR A 73 -10.89 10.44 -9.03
N ILE A 74 -11.24 9.22 -9.45
CA ILE A 74 -12.05 8.98 -10.67
C ILE A 74 -13.37 9.78 -10.66
N PHE A 75 -14.07 9.83 -9.52
CA PHE A 75 -15.34 10.55 -9.39
C PHE A 75 -15.29 11.75 -8.43
N GLY A 76 -14.23 11.86 -7.63
CA GLY A 76 -13.96 12.97 -6.71
C GLY A 76 -13.13 14.10 -7.30
N GLY A 77 -12.55 13.89 -8.49
CA GLY A 77 -11.69 14.85 -9.19
C GLY A 77 -10.26 14.92 -8.64
N LYS A 78 -10.08 14.81 -7.32
CA LYS A 78 -8.77 14.75 -6.65
C LYS A 78 -8.83 14.04 -5.31
N ASP A 79 -7.68 13.54 -4.89
CA ASP A 79 -7.41 13.06 -3.54
C ASP A 79 -5.99 13.52 -3.12
N PRO A 80 -5.81 14.21 -1.97
CA PRO A 80 -6.79 14.53 -0.93
C PRO A 80 -7.83 15.61 -1.27
N HIS A 81 -8.93 15.60 -0.50
CA HIS A 81 -10.07 16.53 -0.54
C HIS A 81 -10.87 16.48 -1.85
N PRO A 82 -11.73 15.47 -2.07
CA PRO A 82 -12.55 15.41 -3.29
C PRO A 82 -13.42 16.66 -3.44
N GLN A 83 -13.57 17.14 -4.67
CA GLN A 83 -14.28 18.37 -5.01
C GLN A 83 -15.46 18.11 -5.96
N SER A 84 -16.13 16.97 -5.77
CA SER A 84 -17.30 16.61 -6.56
C SER A 84 -18.63 16.76 -5.82
N LEU A 85 -18.61 17.01 -4.50
CA LEU A 85 -19.84 17.14 -3.71
C LEU A 85 -20.43 18.55 -3.81
N VAL A 86 -21.75 18.64 -3.92
CA VAL A 86 -22.53 19.88 -3.84
C VAL A 86 -23.79 19.63 -3.00
N VAL A 87 -24.40 20.69 -2.47
CA VAL A 87 -25.68 20.53 -1.76
C VAL A 87 -26.71 19.92 -2.72
N GLY A 88 -27.28 18.77 -2.33
CA GLY A 88 -28.25 18.03 -3.13
C GLY A 88 -27.66 17.00 -4.11
N GLY A 89 -26.34 16.82 -4.19
CA GLY A 89 -25.77 15.77 -5.05
C GLY A 89 -24.27 15.87 -5.32
N VAL A 90 -23.90 15.56 -6.58
CA VAL A 90 -22.51 15.56 -7.06
C VAL A 90 -22.36 16.20 -8.43
N THR A 91 -21.17 16.70 -8.76
CA THR A 91 -20.87 17.33 -10.06
C THR A 91 -20.46 16.32 -11.14
N SER A 92 -19.96 15.14 -10.76
CA SER A 92 -19.40 14.11 -11.66
C SER A 92 -20.45 13.20 -12.32
N ILE A 93 -21.61 13.74 -12.68
CA ILE A 93 -22.76 12.96 -13.19
C ILE A 93 -22.46 12.32 -14.54
N ILE A 94 -21.79 13.05 -15.44
CA ILE A 94 -21.44 12.54 -16.78
C ILE A 94 -20.45 11.38 -16.64
N ASP A 95 -19.41 11.54 -15.83
CA ASP A 95 -18.41 10.51 -15.60
C ASP A 95 -19.00 9.26 -14.92
N ILE A 96 -19.90 9.43 -13.95
CA ILE A 96 -20.58 8.28 -13.31
C ILE A 96 -21.41 7.50 -14.34
N LYS A 97 -22.03 8.19 -15.31
CA LYS A 97 -22.84 7.56 -16.37
C LYS A 97 -22.02 6.96 -17.50
N ASP A 98 -20.76 7.36 -17.67
CA ASP A 98 -19.84 6.80 -18.66
C ASP A 98 -19.32 5.40 -18.25
N PRO A 99 -19.64 4.33 -19.02
CA PRO A 99 -19.11 2.99 -18.77
C PRO A 99 -17.59 2.90 -18.78
N ALA A 100 -16.91 3.69 -19.62
CA ALA A 100 -15.45 3.71 -19.69
C ALA A 100 -14.83 4.23 -18.39
N LYS A 101 -15.43 5.27 -17.78
CA LYS A 101 -15.00 5.81 -16.49
C LYS A 101 -15.24 4.84 -15.33
N ARG A 102 -16.38 4.16 -15.31
CA ARG A 102 -16.66 3.12 -14.30
C ARG A 102 -15.68 1.95 -14.39
N ALA A 103 -15.20 1.62 -15.59
CA ALA A 103 -14.24 0.55 -15.80
C ALA A 103 -12.77 0.94 -15.52
N LEU A 104 -12.48 2.21 -15.19
CA LEU A 104 -11.14 2.64 -14.79
C LEU A 104 -10.71 2.05 -13.44
N PHE A 105 -11.68 1.72 -12.58
CA PHE A 105 -11.42 0.93 -11.39
C PHE A 105 -11.53 -0.56 -11.73
N LYS A 106 -10.47 -1.33 -11.46
CA LYS A 106 -10.39 -2.77 -11.63
C LYS A 106 -9.93 -3.42 -10.34
#